data_AF-A0A7R8V305-F1
#
_entry.id   AF-A0A7R8V305-F1
#
_cell.length_a   1.000
_cell.length_b   1.000
_cell.length_c   1.000
_cell.angle_alpha   90.00
_cell.angle_beta   90.00
_cell.angle_gamma   90.00
#
_symmetry.space_group_name_H-M   'P 1'
#
loop_
_entity.id
_entity.type
_entity.pdbx_description
1 polymer ?
#
loop_
_entity_poly.entity_id
_entity_poly.type
_entity_poly.pdbx_seq_one_letter_code
_entity_poly.pdbx_strand_id
1 'polypeptide(L)'
;MDGARKCTDKIRLQSEIAKFIARNHLKVIRSCVKNFHDSYRQSENIEGILIPIIIAFELDCNDFRSPLLFNFLCNEPNQFQRITKDIVYGEVNDYLGVLTKTPAITVNYQQLHLFFRVHKFPLDSIYYFDPSQNLLRTGLSSFNCILAGFVVNQKYM
;
A
#
# COMPACT_ATOMS: atom_id res chain seq x y z
N MET A 1 12.89 -27.17 -13.46
CA MET A 1 13.87 -26.22 -12.87
C MET A 1 13.33 -24.78 -12.74
N ASP A 2 12.23 -24.40 -13.42
CA ASP A 2 11.66 -23.04 -13.33
C ASP A 2 10.93 -22.70 -12.02
N GLY A 3 10.42 -23.69 -11.29
CA GLY A 3 9.69 -23.45 -10.04
C GLY A 3 10.56 -22.92 -8.89
N ALA A 4 11.79 -23.41 -8.79
CA ALA A 4 12.73 -22.97 -7.75
C ALA A 4 13.21 -21.54 -7.98
N ARG A 5 13.46 -21.14 -9.24
CA ARG A 5 13.86 -19.77 -9.62
C ARG A 5 12.75 -18.76 -9.30
N LYS A 6 11.51 -19.05 -9.71
CA LYS A 6 10.34 -18.20 -9.42
C LYS A 6 10.08 -18.03 -7.93
N CYS A 7 10.33 -19.07 -7.12
CA CYS A 7 10.20 -19.00 -5.66
C CYS A 7 11.25 -18.06 -5.05
N THR A 8 12.51 -18.20 -5.45
CA THR A 8 13.62 -17.36 -4.96
C THR A 8 13.40 -15.88 -5.30
N ASP A 9 12.94 -15.58 -6.52
CA ASP A 9 12.67 -14.20 -6.95
C ASP A 9 11.53 -13.57 -6.16
N LYS A 10 10.47 -14.34 -5.86
CA LYS A 10 9.35 -13.88 -5.03
C LYS A 10 9.79 -13.57 -3.59
N ILE A 11 10.58 -14.46 -2.98
CA ILE A 11 11.09 -14.25 -1.61
C ILE A 11 11.99 -13.01 -1.56
N ARG A 12 12.90 -12.87 -2.54
CA ARG A 12 13.77 -11.70 -2.65
C ARG A 12 12.96 -10.41 -2.75
N LEU A 13 11.92 -10.40 -3.57
CA LEU A 13 11.06 -9.23 -3.77
C LEU A 13 10.26 -8.87 -2.52
N GLN A 14 9.70 -9.87 -1.82
CA GLN A 14 9.05 -9.66 -0.52
C GLN A 14 10.01 -9.02 0.49
N SER A 15 11.26 -9.50 0.56
CA SER A 15 12.29 -8.93 1.43
C SER A 15 12.61 -7.48 1.08
N GLU A 16 12.73 -7.14 -0.21
CA GLU A 16 13.00 -5.76 -0.66
C GLU A 16 11.83 -4.82 -0.36
N ILE A 17 10.59 -5.28 -0.55
CA ILE A 17 9.39 -4.51 -0.16
C ILE A 17 9.39 -4.29 1.36
N ALA A 18 9.66 -5.33 2.16
CA ALA A 18 9.70 -5.20 3.61
C ALA A 18 10.73 -4.17 4.08
N LYS A 19 11.95 -4.20 3.51
CA LYS A 19 12.99 -3.20 3.80
C LYS A 19 12.57 -1.79 3.40
N PHE A 20 11.91 -1.65 2.24
CA PHE A 20 11.40 -0.37 1.77
C PHE A 20 10.34 0.20 2.74
N ILE A 21 9.36 -0.61 3.13
CA ILE A 21 8.31 -0.21 4.08
C ILE A 21 8.89 0.13 5.45
N ALA A 22 9.78 -0.71 5.99
CA ALA A 22 10.42 -0.49 7.28
C ALA A 22 11.19 0.85 7.32
N ARG A 23 11.89 1.18 6.24
CA ARG A 23 12.68 2.41 6.13
C ARG A 23 11.83 3.66 5.98
N ASN A 24 10.79 3.62 5.14
CA ASN A 24 10.09 4.83 4.69
C ASN A 24 8.73 5.04 5.36
N HIS A 25 8.05 3.97 5.81
CA HIS A 25 6.63 4.05 6.18
C HIS A 25 6.27 3.42 7.53
N LEU A 26 7.24 2.85 8.24
CA LEU A 26 6.99 2.24 9.55
C LEU A 26 6.35 3.21 10.56
N LYS A 27 6.79 4.46 10.57
CA LYS A 27 6.23 5.50 11.45
C LYS A 27 4.76 5.77 11.14
N VAL A 28 4.39 5.82 9.86
CA VAL A 28 3.01 6.04 9.42
C VAL A 28 2.14 4.87 9.86
N ILE A 29 2.58 3.64 9.63
CA ILE A 29 1.87 2.42 10.07
C ILE A 29 1.61 2.47 11.57
N ARG A 30 2.66 2.67 12.38
CA ARG A 30 2.54 2.71 13.83
C ARG A 30 1.66 3.85 14.32
N SER A 31 1.73 5.02 13.69
CA SER A 31 0.85 6.15 14.02
C SER A 31 -0.62 5.83 13.75
N CYS A 32 -0.94 5.22 12.61
CA CYS A 32 -2.32 4.80 12.29
C CYS A 32 -2.83 3.76 13.29
N VAL A 33 -2.00 2.77 13.62
CA VAL A 33 -2.35 1.71 14.58
C VAL A 33 -2.55 2.29 15.99
N LYS A 34 -1.68 3.20 16.42
CA LYS A 34 -1.83 3.88 17.70
C LYS A 34 -3.13 4.69 17.74
N ASN A 35 -3.42 5.47 16.71
CA ASN A 35 -4.67 6.25 16.63
C ASN A 35 -5.91 5.34 16.66
N PHE A 36 -5.87 4.20 15.98
CA PHE A 36 -6.93 3.18 16.04
C PHE A 36 -7.10 2.65 17.47
N HIS A 37 -6.01 2.25 18.13
CA HIS A 37 -6.04 1.75 19.50
C HIS A 37 -6.59 2.79 20.48
N ASP A 38 -6.11 4.03 20.39
CA ASP A 38 -6.50 5.12 21.29
C ASP A 38 -7.99 5.48 21.08
N SER A 39 -8.47 5.45 19.83
CA SER A 39 -9.90 5.65 19.51
C SER A 39 -10.76 4.53 20.08
N TYR A 40 -10.33 3.28 19.97
CA TYR A 40 -11.02 2.14 20.57
C TYR A 40 -11.06 2.23 22.11
N ARG A 41 -9.96 2.65 22.74
CA ARG A 41 -9.89 2.83 24.20
C ARG A 41 -10.83 3.93 24.69
N GLN A 42 -11.00 4.99 23.91
CA GLN A 42 -11.85 6.12 24.27
C GLN A 42 -13.33 5.88 24.02
N SER A 43 -13.69 5.02 23.05
CA SER A 43 -15.09 4.85 22.64
C SER A 43 -15.93 4.03 23.64
N GLU A 44 -15.29 3.26 24.53
CA GLU A 44 -15.92 2.25 25.40
C GLU A 44 -16.83 1.24 24.65
N ASN A 45 -16.79 1.25 23.32
CA ASN A 45 -17.62 0.43 22.45
C ASN A 45 -16.77 -0.69 21.85
N ILE A 46 -17.18 -1.93 22.14
CA ILE A 46 -16.55 -3.15 21.64
C ILE A 46 -16.58 -3.19 20.10
N GLU A 47 -17.60 -2.65 19.45
CA GLU A 47 -17.68 -2.58 17.98
C GLU A 47 -16.57 -1.70 17.36
N GLY A 48 -15.94 -0.84 18.16
CA GLY A 48 -14.79 -0.05 17.75
C GLY A 48 -13.60 -0.91 17.29
N ILE A 49 -13.54 -2.20 17.69
CA ILE A 49 -12.50 -3.12 17.22
C ILE A 49 -12.71 -3.53 15.74
N LEU A 50 -13.92 -3.38 15.21
CA LEU A 50 -14.30 -3.79 13.86
C LEU A 50 -14.09 -2.69 12.81
N ILE A 51 -13.74 -1.47 13.23
CA ILE A 51 -13.56 -0.35 12.31
C ILE A 51 -12.38 -0.61 11.35
N PRO A 52 -12.42 -0.08 10.12
CA PRO A 52 -11.32 -0.22 9.18
C PRO A 52 -10.09 0.58 9.62
N ILE A 53 -8.91 -0.01 9.44
CA ILE A 53 -7.63 0.68 9.55
C ILE A 53 -7.20 1.10 8.14
N ILE A 54 -7.26 2.40 7.90
CA ILE A 54 -6.89 3.00 6.63
C ILE A 54 -5.48 3.59 6.74
N ILE A 55 -4.56 3.13 5.90
CA ILE A 55 -3.18 3.62 5.85
C ILE A 55 -2.89 4.16 4.45
N ALA A 56 -2.59 5.45 4.38
CA ALA A 56 -2.16 6.11 3.15
C ALA A 56 -0.63 6.09 3.05
N PHE A 57 -0.11 5.50 1.98
CA PHE A 57 1.29 5.45 1.63
C PHE A 57 1.58 6.47 0.54
N GLU A 58 2.40 7.46 0.86
CA GLU A 58 2.99 8.38 -0.11
C GLU A 58 4.32 7.80 -0.58
N LEU A 59 4.33 7.23 -1.78
CA LEU A 59 5.50 6.60 -2.39
C LEU A 59 6.25 7.63 -3.24
N ASP A 60 7.35 8.19 -2.75
CA ASP A 60 8.25 9.00 -3.59
C ASP A 60 9.12 8.07 -4.46
N CYS A 61 9.09 8.26 -5.78
CA CYS A 61 9.89 7.44 -6.69
C CYS A 61 11.40 7.51 -6.41
N ASN A 62 11.89 8.60 -5.81
CA ASN A 62 13.31 8.73 -5.45
C ASN A 62 13.72 7.86 -4.26
N ASP A 63 12.76 7.40 -3.46
CA ASP A 63 13.03 6.51 -2.32
C ASP A 63 13.30 5.06 -2.77
N PHE A 64 12.99 4.73 -4.04
CA PHE A 64 13.24 3.42 -4.62
C PHE A 64 14.71 3.27 -5.03
N ARG A 65 15.56 2.91 -4.07
CA ARG A 65 16.99 2.63 -4.32
C ARG A 65 17.23 1.38 -5.18
N SER A 66 16.24 0.50 -5.30
CA SER A 66 16.32 -0.72 -6.08
C SER A 66 15.54 -0.54 -7.39
N PRO A 67 16.22 -0.50 -8.55
CA PRO A 67 15.54 -0.44 -9.85
C PRO A 67 14.57 -1.60 -10.05
N LEU A 68 14.90 -2.77 -9.49
CA LEU A 68 14.05 -3.95 -9.53
C LEU A 68 12.73 -3.72 -8.79
N LEU A 69 12.78 -3.09 -7.60
CA LEU A 69 11.58 -2.80 -6.81
C LEU A 69 10.70 -1.75 -7.51
N PHE A 70 11.31 -0.70 -8.07
CA PHE A 70 10.59 0.32 -8.81
C PHE A 70 9.94 -0.25 -10.07
N ASN A 71 10.68 -1.04 -10.86
CA ASN A 71 10.14 -1.70 -12.04
C ASN A 71 9.01 -2.66 -11.70
N PHE A 72 9.09 -3.36 -10.57
CA PHE A 72 8.02 -4.22 -10.11
C PHE A 72 6.76 -3.43 -9.73
N LEU A 73 6.90 -2.32 -9.00
CA LEU A 73 5.78 -1.40 -8.74
C LEU A 73 5.11 -0.95 -10.04
N CYS A 74 5.92 -0.58 -11.04
CA CYS A 74 5.40 -0.07 -12.31
C CYS A 74 4.66 -1.14 -13.11
N ASN A 75 5.21 -2.34 -13.20
CA ASN A 75 4.64 -3.39 -14.07
C ASN A 75 3.54 -4.20 -13.38
N GLU A 76 3.63 -4.40 -12.05
CA GLU A 76 2.74 -5.27 -11.28
C GLU A 76 2.19 -4.57 -10.01
N PRO A 77 1.54 -3.39 -10.15
CA PRO A 77 1.13 -2.58 -9.01
C PRO A 77 0.17 -3.30 -8.05
N ASN A 78 -0.72 -4.14 -8.58
CA ASN A 78 -1.64 -4.95 -7.78
C ASN A 78 -0.91 -5.98 -6.93
N GLN A 79 0.13 -6.62 -7.48
CA GLN A 79 0.94 -7.59 -6.72
C GLN A 79 1.79 -6.88 -5.67
N PHE A 80 2.37 -5.72 -6.00
CA PHE A 80 3.07 -4.87 -5.05
C PHE A 80 2.18 -4.48 -3.87
N GLN A 81 0.95 -4.03 -4.15
CA GLN A 81 -0.03 -3.69 -3.12
C GLN A 81 -0.37 -4.88 -2.24
N ARG A 82 -0.61 -6.06 -2.82
CA ARG A 82 -0.92 -7.28 -2.05
C ARG A 82 0.22 -7.68 -1.12
N ILE A 83 1.45 -7.75 -1.64
CA ILE A 83 2.63 -8.11 -0.83
C ILE A 83 2.85 -7.08 0.28
N THR A 84 2.69 -5.79 -0.03
CA THR A 84 2.79 -4.73 0.97
C THR A 84 1.73 -4.90 2.05
N LYS A 85 0.49 -5.23 1.68
CA LYS A 85 -0.59 -5.50 2.63
C LYS A 85 -0.27 -6.66 3.57
N ASP A 86 0.31 -7.74 3.05
CA ASP A 86 0.73 -8.88 3.88
C ASP A 86 1.79 -8.48 4.92
N ILE A 87 2.79 -7.69 4.50
CA ILE A 87 3.85 -7.18 5.39
C ILE A 87 3.29 -6.23 6.45
N VAL A 88 2.46 -5.26 6.03
CA VAL A 88 1.84 -4.28 6.93
C VAL A 88 0.90 -4.96 7.92
N TYR A 89 0.17 -5.99 7.49
CA TYR A 89 -0.72 -6.76 8.36
C TYR A 89 0.03 -7.42 9.53
N GLY A 90 1.19 -8.01 9.27
CA GLY A 90 2.07 -8.54 10.31
C GLY A 90 2.46 -7.43 11.29
N GLU A 91 2.98 -6.32 10.77
CA GLU A 91 3.49 -5.23 11.60
C GLU A 91 2.39 -4.50 12.41
N VAL A 92 1.16 -4.44 11.87
CA VAL A 92 -0.01 -3.92 12.59
C VAL A 92 -0.34 -4.80 13.78
N ASN A 93 -0.44 -6.12 13.60
CA ASN A 93 -0.78 -7.04 14.69
C ASN A 93 0.36 -7.14 15.72
N ASP A 94 1.61 -7.13 15.27
CA ASP A 94 2.77 -7.12 16.17
C ASP A 94 2.77 -5.87 17.05
N TYR A 95 2.53 -4.69 16.45
CA TYR A 95 2.49 -3.44 17.20
C TYR A 95 1.25 -3.31 18.09
N LEU A 96 0.08 -3.79 17.66
CA LEU A 96 -1.10 -3.89 18.52
C LEU A 96 -0.82 -4.81 19.73
N GLY A 97 -0.18 -5.96 19.52
CA GLY A 97 0.20 -6.86 20.60
C GLY A 97 1.13 -6.20 21.63
N VAL A 98 1.99 -5.27 21.21
CA VAL A 98 2.81 -4.45 22.13
C VAL A 98 1.97 -3.42 22.88
N LEU A 99 1.01 -2.77 22.22
CA LEU A 99 0.16 -1.74 22.82
C LEU A 99 -0.88 -2.33 23.79
N THR A 100 -1.43 -3.49 23.45
CA THR A 100 -2.45 -4.17 24.24
C THR A 100 -1.82 -5.29 25.02
N LYS A 101 -1.58 -5.04 26.31
CA LYS A 101 -1.39 -6.14 27.27
C LYS A 101 -2.63 -7.04 27.26
N THR A 102 -2.48 -8.29 27.69
CA THR A 102 -3.50 -9.33 27.67
C THR A 102 -4.89 -8.84 28.13
N PRO A 103 -5.97 -9.08 27.36
CA PRO A 103 -6.01 -9.78 26.06
C PRO A 103 -5.47 -8.92 24.91
N ALA A 104 -4.70 -9.55 24.02
CA ALA A 104 -4.17 -8.89 22.83
C ALA A 104 -5.30 -8.61 21.84
N ILE A 105 -5.39 -7.36 21.37
CA ILE A 105 -6.27 -7.00 20.27
C ILE A 105 -5.61 -7.43 18.97
N THR A 106 -6.34 -8.19 18.16
CA THR A 106 -5.94 -8.55 16.80
C THR A 106 -6.94 -7.95 15.82
N VAL A 107 -6.45 -7.60 14.63
CA VAL A 107 -7.30 -7.10 13.55
C VAL A 107 -7.31 -8.09 12.40
N ASN A 108 -8.43 -8.18 11.71
CA ASN A 108 -8.56 -9.04 10.54
C ASN A 108 -7.92 -8.39 9.32
N TYR A 109 -7.40 -9.22 8.41
CA TYR A 109 -6.80 -8.76 7.16
C TYR A 109 -7.75 -7.91 6.30
N GLN A 110 -9.05 -8.17 6.40
CA GLN A 110 -10.10 -7.44 5.68
C GLN A 110 -10.30 -6.01 6.20
N GLN A 111 -9.97 -5.74 7.47
CA GLN A 111 -10.07 -4.41 8.07
C GLN A 111 -8.92 -3.49 7.64
N LEU A 112 -7.81 -4.05 7.14
CA LEU A 112 -6.66 -3.28 6.70
C LEU A 112 -6.84 -2.80 5.25
N HIS A 113 -6.91 -1.49 5.07
CA HIS A 113 -7.02 -0.85 3.75
C HIS A 113 -5.80 0.01 3.48
N LEU A 114 -5.09 -0.30 2.40
CA LEU A 114 -3.90 0.44 1.99
C LEU A 114 -4.22 1.28 0.76
N PHE A 115 -3.97 2.59 0.87
CA PHE A 115 -4.04 3.52 -0.24
C PHE A 115 -2.63 3.91 -0.64
N PHE A 116 -2.32 3.83 -1.93
CA PHE A 116 -1.01 4.19 -2.45
C PHE A 116 -1.14 5.44 -3.32
N ARG A 117 -0.31 6.43 -3.03
CA ARG A 117 -0.14 7.62 -3.86
C ARG A 117 1.31 7.69 -4.29
N VAL A 118 1.54 7.61 -5.59
CA VAL A 118 2.90 7.67 -6.14
C VAL A 118 3.22 9.12 -6.54
N HIS A 119 4.33 9.63 -6.03
CA HIS A 119 4.81 11.00 -6.25
C HIS A 119 6.08 11.02 -7.08
N LYS A 120 6.26 12.08 -7.86
CA LYS A 120 7.42 12.29 -8.74
C LYS A 120 7.65 11.11 -9.69
N PHE A 121 6.55 10.53 -10.18
CA PHE A 121 6.62 9.45 -11.15
C PHE A 121 7.31 9.94 -12.44
N PRO A 122 8.26 9.17 -13.00
CA PRO A 122 8.99 9.60 -14.19
C PRO A 122 8.04 9.91 -15.36
N LEU A 123 8.33 10.98 -16.08
CA LEU A 123 7.62 11.37 -17.30
C LEU A 123 8.25 10.77 -18.56
N ASP A 124 9.13 9.76 -18.40
CA ASP A 124 9.75 9.10 -19.53
C ASP A 124 8.70 8.44 -20.42
N SER A 125 8.95 8.43 -21.74
CA SER A 125 8.03 7.89 -22.75
C SER A 125 7.61 6.46 -22.46
N ILE A 126 8.45 5.69 -21.77
CA ILE A 126 8.12 4.32 -21.39
C ILE A 126 6.93 4.27 -20.42
N TYR A 127 6.77 5.25 -19.52
CA TYR A 127 5.73 5.31 -18.48
C TYR A 127 4.51 6.16 -18.86
N TYR A 128 4.57 6.86 -19.99
CA TYR A 128 3.52 7.77 -20.42
C TYR A 128 2.41 7.02 -21.17
N PHE A 129 1.16 7.26 -20.78
CA PHE A 129 -0.01 6.81 -21.53
C PHE A 129 -0.34 7.81 -22.63
N ASP A 130 -0.15 7.42 -23.89
CA ASP A 130 -0.50 8.23 -25.06
C ASP A 130 -1.61 7.55 -25.88
N PRO A 131 -2.86 8.05 -25.79
CA PRO A 131 -3.97 7.54 -26.59
C PRO A 131 -3.76 7.70 -28.10
N SER A 132 -3.04 8.73 -28.54
CA SER A 132 -2.84 9.02 -29.96
C SER A 132 -1.97 7.98 -30.67
N GLN A 133 -1.12 7.30 -29.89
CA GLN A 133 -0.20 6.26 -30.36
C GLN A 133 -0.74 4.85 -30.10
N ASN A 134 -1.99 4.69 -29.61
CA ASN A 134 -2.55 3.41 -29.16
C ASN A 134 -1.66 2.67 -28.14
N LEU A 135 -0.86 3.41 -27.36
CA LEU A 135 0.03 2.83 -26.35
C LEU A 135 -0.78 2.50 -25.08
N LEU A 136 -1.46 1.36 -25.10
CA LEU A 136 -2.12 0.80 -23.92
C LEU A 136 -1.07 0.09 -23.06
N ARG A 137 -0.45 0.82 -22.13
CA ARG A 137 0.44 0.20 -21.14
C ARG A 137 -0.36 -0.46 -20.03
N THR A 138 -0.04 -1.73 -19.75
CA THR A 138 -0.50 -2.42 -18.55
C THR A 138 0.40 -2.04 -17.36
N GLY A 139 -0.20 -1.68 -16.23
CA GLY A 139 0.52 -1.31 -15.00
C GLY A 139 0.32 0.15 -14.62
N LEU A 140 1.27 0.69 -13.84
CA LEU A 140 1.27 2.09 -13.44
C LEU A 140 1.72 2.97 -14.60
N SER A 141 0.96 4.03 -14.90
CA SER A 141 1.25 4.96 -15.99
C SER A 141 0.96 6.40 -15.56
N SER A 142 1.69 7.34 -16.13
CA SER A 142 1.41 8.77 -16.01
C SER A 142 0.69 9.28 -17.25
N PHE A 143 -0.22 10.22 -17.05
CA PHE A 143 -0.84 10.98 -18.11
C PHE A 143 -1.06 12.41 -17.64
N ASN A 144 -1.17 13.34 -18.58
CA ASN A 144 -1.52 14.72 -18.31
C ASN A 144 -2.65 15.10 -19.28
N CYS A 145 -3.77 15.60 -18.76
CA CYS A 145 -4.92 15.95 -19.57
C CYS A 145 -5.75 17.07 -18.93
N ILE A 146 -6.60 17.69 -19.74
CA ILE A 146 -7.62 18.64 -19.29
C ILE A 146 -8.88 17.85 -18.93
N LEU A 147 -9.36 18.00 -17.70
CA LEU A 147 -10.63 17.42 -17.28
C LEU A 147 -11.78 18.24 -17.88
N ALA A 148 -12.43 17.69 -18.91
CA ALA A 148 -13.52 18.38 -19.62
C ALA A 148 -14.91 18.21 -18.97
N GLY A 149 -15.05 17.28 -18.02
CA GLY A 149 -16.30 17.02 -17.30
C GLY A 149 -16.11 16.00 -16.21
N PHE A 150 -16.99 16.01 -15.20
CA PHE A 150 -17.01 15.04 -14.11
C PHE A 150 -18.45 14.72 -13.72
N VAL A 151 -18.69 13.49 -13.28
CA VAL A 151 -19.99 13.10 -12.72
C VAL A 151 -19.88 13.22 -11.19
N VAL A 152 -20.75 14.03 -10.58
CA VAL A 152 -20.87 14.09 -9.13
C VAL A 152 -21.54 12.80 -8.67
N ASN A 153 -20.92 12.05 -7.76
CA ASN A 153 -21.55 10.90 -7.13
C ASN A 153 -22.89 11.33 -6.53
N GLN A 154 -23.99 10.80 -7.06
CA GLN A 154 -25.29 10.88 -6.40
C GLN A 154 -25.14 10.11 -5.09
N LYS A 155 -25.12 10.82 -3.97
CA LYS A 155 -25.37 10.19 -2.67
C LYS A 155 -26.78 9.60 -2.77
N TYR A 156 -26.88 8.28 -2.82
CA TYR A 156 -28.13 7.61 -2.52
C TYR A 156 -28.50 8.06 -1.10
N MET A 157 -29.52 8.93 -1.01
CA MET A 157 -30.18 9.31 0.23
C MET A 157 -31.08 8.18 0.70
#